data_AF-A0A849WYV3-F1
#
_entry.id   AF-A0A849WYV3-F1
#
_cell.length_a   1.000
_cell.length_b   1.000
_cell.length_c   1.000
_cell.angle_alpha   90.00
_cell.angle_beta   90.00
_cell.angle_gamma   90.00
#
_symmetry.space_group_name_H-M   'P 1'
#
loop_
_entity.id
_entity.type
_entity.pdbx_description
1 polymer ?
#
loop_
_entity_poly.entity_id
_entity_poly.type
_entity_poly.pdbx_seq_one_letter_code
_entity_poly.pdbx_strand_id
1 'polypeptide(L)'
;INKSWEKEHFPKHLHLGMNLDLPILALQAGWNQTSITYGFSFDVGVVRVNAASYAEELGSYGGQRKDRRYMLSVGSTFGFRGGRR
;
A
#
# COMPACT_ATOMS: atom_id res chain seq x y z
N ILE A 1 -47.43 0.97 -11.00
CA ILE A 1 -46.38 1.03 -9.95
C ILE A 1 -45.49 -0.18 -10.15
N ASN A 2 -44.38 -0.06 -10.87
CA ASN A 2 -43.39 -1.14 -10.92
C ASN A 2 -42.03 -0.53 -10.65
N LYS A 3 -41.61 -0.66 -9.39
CA LYS A 3 -40.40 -0.05 -8.84
C LYS A 3 -39.25 -0.92 -9.33
N SER A 4 -38.56 -0.46 -10.36
CA SER A 4 -37.31 -1.05 -10.83
C SER A 4 -36.35 -1.03 -9.65
N TRP A 5 -36.01 -2.20 -9.15
CA TRP A 5 -34.98 -2.38 -8.14
C TRP A 5 -33.65 -2.07 -8.83
N GLU A 6 -33.24 -0.81 -8.72
CA GLU A 6 -31.86 -0.39 -8.93
C GLU A 6 -31.00 -1.30 -8.05
N LYS A 7 -30.43 -2.35 -8.63
CA LYS A 7 -29.35 -3.09 -7.98
C LYS A 7 -28.19 -2.11 -7.99
N GLU A 8 -28.12 -1.28 -6.94
CA GLU A 8 -26.95 -0.47 -6.67
C GLU A 8 -25.75 -1.40 -6.64
N HIS A 9 -24.99 -1.39 -7.74
CA HIS A 9 -23.74 -2.08 -7.85
C HIS A 9 -22.81 -1.44 -6.82
N PHE A 10 -22.75 -2.04 -5.63
CA PHE A 10 -21.84 -1.66 -4.58
C PHE A 10 -20.67 -2.65 -4.50
N PRO A 11 -19.76 -2.73 -5.49
CA PRO A 11 -18.40 -3.15 -5.21
C PRO A 11 -17.66 -1.89 -4.76
N LYS A 12 -18.06 -1.29 -3.62
CA LYS A 12 -17.25 -0.22 -3.05
C LYS A 12 -16.06 -0.91 -2.39
N HIS A 13 -14.98 -1.03 -3.15
CA HIS A 13 -13.70 -1.55 -2.69
C HIS A 13 -13.28 -0.73 -1.46
N LEU A 14 -13.56 -1.29 -0.29
CA LEU A 14 -13.27 -0.62 0.98
C LEU A 14 -11.80 -0.90 1.29
N HIS A 15 -11.00 0.17 1.23
CA HIS A 15 -9.60 0.15 1.65
C HIS A 15 -9.53 0.84 3.01
N LEU A 16 -9.17 0.09 4.04
CA LEU A 16 -8.90 0.63 5.36
C LEU A 16 -7.40 0.50 5.62
N GLY A 17 -6.80 1.55 6.16
CA GLY A 17 -5.38 1.56 6.50
C GLY A 17 -5.15 2.27 7.81
N MET A 18 -4.15 1.82 8.54
CA MET A 18 -3.63 2.44 9.74
C MET A 18 -2.14 2.68 9.55
N ASN A 19 -1.72 3.92 9.78
CA ASN A 19 -0.33 4.30 9.79
C ASN A 19 0.01 4.80 11.20
N LEU A 20 1.12 4.32 11.76
CA LEU A 20 1.68 4.76 13.02
C LEU A 20 3.07 5.35 12.74
N ASP A 21 3.17 6.66 12.82
CA ASP A 21 4.39 7.39 12.55
C ASP A 21 5.15 7.66 13.86
N LEU A 22 6.34 7.07 14.01
CA LEU A 22 7.31 7.37 15.07
C LEU A 22 8.49 8.14 14.48
N PRO A 23 9.33 8.81 15.30
CA PRO A 23 10.39 9.70 14.81
C PRO A 23 11.40 9.09 13.83
N ILE A 24 11.63 7.77 13.92
CA ILE A 24 12.61 7.04 13.09
C ILE A 24 11.93 5.87 12.37
N LEU A 25 10.79 5.40 12.86
CA LEU A 25 10.11 4.21 12.37
C LEU A 25 8.64 4.55 12.09
N ALA A 26 8.17 4.30 10.87
CA ALA A 26 6.74 4.30 10.59
C ALA A 26 6.27 2.86 10.36
N LEU A 27 5.13 2.50 10.93
CA LEU A 27 4.46 1.23 10.68
C LEU A 27 3.19 1.48 9.88
N GLN A 28 2.93 0.65 8.88
CA GLN A 28 1.78 0.77 7.98
C GLN A 28 1.07 -0.59 7.92
N ALA A 29 -0.23 -0.60 8.13
CA ALA A 29 -1.05 -1.79 7.97
C ALA A 29 -2.30 -1.41 7.17
N GLY A 30 -2.54 -2.11 6.08
CA GLY A 30 -3.68 -1.94 5.20
C GLY A 30 -4.50 -3.21 5.14
N TRP A 31 -5.82 -3.06 5.14
CA TRP A 31 -6.76 -4.11 4.80
C TRP A 31 -7.54 -3.66 3.56
N ASN A 32 -7.45 -4.46 2.50
CA ASN A 32 -8.37 -4.42 1.38
C ASN A 32 -9.25 -5.69 1.42
N GLN A 33 -10.47 -5.65 0.88
CA GLN A 33 -11.41 -6.79 0.86
C GLN A 33 -10.79 -8.13 0.44
N THR A 34 -9.73 -8.08 -0.35
CA THR A 34 -9.04 -9.25 -0.90
C THR A 34 -7.71 -9.58 -0.19
N SER A 35 -7.04 -8.59 0.39
CA SER A 35 -5.64 -8.70 0.81
C SER A 35 -5.32 -7.84 2.03
N ILE A 36 -4.54 -8.41 2.93
CA ILE A 36 -3.89 -7.66 4.00
C ILE A 36 -2.50 -7.23 3.54
N THR A 37 -2.15 -5.99 3.83
CA THR A 37 -0.86 -5.35 3.54
C THR A 37 -0.28 -4.89 4.86
N TYR A 38 1.01 -5.05 5.05
CA TYR A 38 1.72 -4.49 6.19
C TYR A 38 3.12 -4.09 5.76
N GLY A 39 3.66 -3.05 6.38
CA GLY A 39 4.96 -2.51 6.03
C GLY A 39 5.52 -1.65 7.15
N PHE A 40 6.81 -1.34 7.02
CA PHE A 40 7.51 -0.43 7.89
C PHE A 40 8.46 0.45 7.07
N SER A 41 8.67 1.67 7.52
CA SER A 41 9.66 2.60 6.98
C SER A 41 10.62 3.01 8.09
N PHE A 42 11.90 3.05 7.77
CA PHE A 42 12.95 3.52 8.66
C PHE A 42 13.59 4.78 8.07
N ASP A 43 13.51 5.89 8.80
CA ASP A 43 14.02 7.19 8.39
C ASP A 43 15.22 7.58 9.25
N VAL A 44 16.39 7.63 8.60
CA VAL A 44 17.65 8.01 9.24
C VAL A 44 18.26 9.18 8.48
N GLY A 45 17.94 10.39 8.93
CA GLY A 45 18.46 11.64 8.38
C GLY A 45 18.05 11.83 6.91
N VAL A 46 18.99 11.61 5.99
CA VAL A 46 18.80 11.80 4.54
C VAL A 46 18.48 10.50 3.80
N VAL A 47 18.45 9.36 4.50
CA VAL A 47 18.17 8.04 3.93
C VAL A 47 16.87 7.50 4.50
N ARG A 48 16.02 7.00 3.61
CA ARG A 48 14.75 6.34 3.92
C ARG A 48 14.80 4.91 3.40
N VAL A 49 14.47 3.94 4.24
CA VAL A 49 14.33 2.54 3.85
C VAL A 49 12.89 2.11 4.08
N ASN A 50 12.20 1.67 3.04
CA ASN A 50 10.85 1.15 3.12
C ASN A 50 10.86 -0.36 2.87
N ALA A 51 10.11 -1.09 3.69
CA ALA A 51 9.80 -2.49 3.47
C ALA A 51 8.29 -2.69 3.55
N ALA A 52 7.70 -3.35 2.57
CA ALA A 52 6.28 -3.68 2.59
C ALA A 52 6.06 -5.12 2.12
N SER A 53 5.11 -5.79 2.75
CA SER A 53 4.60 -7.09 2.33
C SER A 53 3.13 -6.92 2.01
N TYR A 54 2.75 -7.31 0.80
CA TYR A 54 1.36 -7.28 0.36
C TYR A 54 1.01 -8.58 -0.35
N ALA A 55 -0.24 -9.01 -0.20
CA ALA A 55 -0.78 -10.13 -0.96
C ALA A 55 -1.37 -9.61 -2.27
N GLU A 56 -0.96 -10.19 -3.39
CA GLU A 56 -1.55 -9.94 -4.71
C GLU A 56 -2.29 -11.19 -5.16
N GLU A 57 -3.53 -11.05 -5.62
CA GLU A 57 -4.28 -12.16 -6.22
C GLU A 57 -3.88 -12.30 -7.68
N LEU A 58 -3.08 -13.33 -7.99
CA LEU A 58 -2.73 -13.71 -9.35
C LEU A 58 -3.79 -14.69 -9.89
N GLY A 59 -4.98 -14.18 -10.23
CA GLY A 59 -6.05 -15.01 -10.82
C GLY A 59 -7.19 -14.19 -11.40
N SER A 60 -7.78 -14.68 -12.50
CA SER A 60 -8.97 -14.09 -13.14
C SER A 60 -10.25 -14.23 -12.29
N TYR A 61 -10.20 -15.07 -11.24
CA TYR A 61 -11.23 -15.26 -10.20
C TYR A 61 -10.55 -15.22 -8.82
N GLY A 62 -11.16 -14.50 -7.86
CA GLY A 62 -10.60 -14.34 -6.51
C GLY A 62 -10.47 -15.68 -5.76
N GLY A 63 -9.35 -15.87 -5.05
CA GLY A 63 -9.13 -17.03 -4.17
C GLY A 63 -8.31 -18.22 -4.71
N GLN A 64 -7.90 -18.25 -5.99
CA GLN A 64 -7.25 -19.45 -6.55
C GLN A 64 -5.73 -19.55 -6.26
N ARG A 65 -5.00 -18.42 -6.25
CA ARG A 65 -3.58 -18.35 -5.85
C ARG A 65 -3.29 -17.00 -5.18
N LYS A 66 -2.98 -17.03 -3.88
CA LYS A 66 -2.46 -15.88 -3.16
C LYS A 66 -0.94 -15.89 -3.26
N ASP A 67 -0.37 -14.95 -3.99
CA ASP A 67 1.07 -14.74 -4.04
C ASP A 67 1.45 -13.61 -3.09
N ARG A 68 2.47 -13.83 -2.26
CA ARG A 68 2.91 -12.84 -1.26
C ARG A 68 4.14 -12.13 -1.82
N ARG A 69 4.01 -10.83 -2.07
CA ARG A 69 5.09 -9.99 -2.59
C ARG A 69 5.72 -9.18 -1.48
N TYR A 70 7.05 -9.10 -1.55
CA TYR A 70 7.87 -8.29 -0.68
C TYR A 70 8.48 -7.16 -1.52
N MET A 71 8.29 -5.92 -1.07
CA MET A 71 8.88 -4.73 -1.67
C MET A 71 9.89 -4.15 -0.69
N LEU A 72 11.11 -3.92 -1.18
CA LEU A 72 12.14 -3.16 -0.48
C LEU A 72 12.50 -1.96 -1.34
N SER A 73 12.54 -0.78 -0.73
CA SER A 73 12.90 0.47 -1.39
C SER A 73 13.84 1.26 -0.50
N VAL A 74 14.89 1.81 -1.11
CA VAL A 74 15.84 2.69 -0.43
C VAL A 74 15.84 4.00 -1.20
N GLY A 75 15.52 5.08 -0.51
CA GLY A 75 15.50 6.43 -1.03
C GLY A 75 16.49 7.32 -0.29
N SER A 76 16.96 8.35 -0.97
CA SER A 76 17.69 9.43 -0.31
C SER A 76 17.25 10.79 -0.82
N THR A 77 17.25 11.77 0.08
CA THR A 77 16.82 13.15 -0.19
C THR A 77 17.86 13.98 -0.95
N PHE A 78 19.04 13.43 -1.30
CA PHE A 78 20.08 14.18 -2.01
C PHE A 78 19.58 14.78 -3.33
N GLY A 79 19.30 16.08 -3.31
CA GLY A 79 19.01 16.87 -4.50
C GLY A 79 20.29 17.46 -5.08
N PHE A 80 20.66 17.05 -6.29
CA PHE A 80 21.74 17.70 -7.03
C PHE A 80 21.24 19.03 -7.61
N ARG A 81 21.49 20.13 -6.89
CA ARG A 81 21.34 21.48 -7.47
C ARG A 81 22.59 21.79 -8.30
N GLY A 82 22.60 21.35 -9.55
CA GLY A 82 23.64 21.69 -10.52
C GLY A 82 23.64 23.19 -10.80
N GLY A 83 24.58 23.93 -10.21
CA GLY A 83 24.82 25.33 -10.53
C GLY A 83 25.50 25.45 -11.88
N ARG A 84 24.77 25.92 -12.90
CA ARG A 84 25.40 26.44 -14.12
C ARG A 84 25.94 27.83 -13.81
N ARG A 85 27.25 28.01 -13.98
CA ARG A 85 27.86 29.32 -14.22
C ARG A 85 27.90 29.56 -15.71
#